data_AF-A0A7S3V2Y3-F1
#
_entry.id   AF-A0A7S3V2Y3-F1
#
_cell.length_a   1.000
_cell.length_b   1.000
_cell.length_c   1.000
_cell.angle_alpha   90.00
_cell.angle_beta   90.00
_cell.angle_gamma   90.00
#
_symmetry.space_group_name_H-M   'P 1'
#
loop_
_entity.id
_entity.type
_entity.pdbx_description
1 polymer ?
#
loop_
_entity_poly.entity_id
_entity_poly.type
_entity_poly.pdbx_seq_one_letter_code
_entity_poly.pdbx_strand_id
1 'polypeptide(L)'
;VQAVYDLIDRVLTRSISRPSSNKYGNFNSRQVFKLHIRTLQTDRKEQSSSYFIVHNDGGKVAVNGSSAVEVAYGVGWYLRKFCNMSFSWERTGGNLVYIPVVWPQVMKPILVKRGFPISYFNNVCTFSYSFWTYNWNDWQIWLDWAGLMGYNVIPAYTGQEEVYRKTFNTFGISDDQFSLWSNGVAFLTWSRGQSMHGIGFPLPKTFMNEQWNLQKKILKRMRELGMVPVLPTFQGNVPPEFINLFPHANMSLSKEKNVAWIDGLDPLFKSIQTRYMQVLINDFGTDHWYETDGYFDQATPPWLMTRTQGNTSYKTATEVPANPAAKLRSSTVYSTMSGIDPEAIWLYQGWIWRGWRSSARLSYMKGWVEGVPKGKFVVLDMVDESPADSVWRDTFGFFGAPYIWSVLHNFGGNLGMWGSLEDLNT
;
A
#
# COMPACT_ATOMS: atom_id res chain seq x y z
N VAL A 1 15.55 12.29 -11.20
CA VAL A 1 15.40 13.64 -11.81
C VAL A 1 14.59 13.60 -13.10
N GLN A 2 15.04 12.91 -14.17
CA GLN A 2 14.29 12.85 -15.44
C GLN A 2 12.84 12.37 -15.26
N ALA A 3 12.63 11.32 -14.48
CA ALA A 3 11.30 10.81 -14.16
C ALA A 3 10.33 11.85 -13.58
N VAL A 4 10.85 12.82 -12.81
CA VAL A 4 10.07 13.91 -12.22
C VAL A 4 9.83 15.01 -13.25
N TYR A 5 10.80 15.30 -14.14
CA TYR A 5 10.54 16.16 -15.29
C TYR A 5 9.42 15.62 -16.17
N ASP A 6 9.48 14.33 -16.52
CA ASP A 6 8.46 13.72 -17.37
C ASP A 6 7.07 13.71 -16.71
N LEU A 7 7.03 13.55 -15.37
CA LEU A 7 5.80 13.72 -14.58
C LEU A 7 5.22 15.12 -14.79
N ILE A 8 6.05 16.15 -14.57
CA ILE A 8 5.57 17.54 -14.59
C ILE A 8 5.17 17.93 -16.00
N ASP A 9 5.95 17.56 -17.00
CA ASP A 9 5.63 17.81 -18.40
C ASP A 9 4.27 17.21 -18.75
N ARG A 10 4.00 15.94 -18.39
CA ARG A 10 2.69 15.32 -18.64
C ARG A 10 1.55 16.03 -17.92
N VAL A 11 1.72 16.42 -16.66
CA VAL A 11 0.67 17.09 -15.89
C VAL A 11 0.33 18.46 -16.48
N LEU A 12 1.33 19.22 -16.91
CA LEU A 12 1.14 20.55 -17.51
C LEU A 12 0.60 20.46 -18.95
N THR A 13 1.06 19.50 -19.75
CA THR A 13 0.67 19.37 -21.17
C THR A 13 -0.69 18.71 -21.37
N ARG A 14 -1.03 17.65 -20.62
CA ARG A 14 -2.35 16.98 -20.71
C ARG A 14 -3.52 17.93 -20.44
N SER A 15 -3.29 18.93 -19.58
CA SER A 15 -4.31 19.90 -19.19
C SER A 15 -4.63 20.92 -20.29
N ILE A 16 -3.71 21.15 -21.23
CA ILE A 16 -3.87 22.11 -22.34
C ILE A 16 -4.67 21.49 -23.50
N SER A 17 -4.66 20.17 -23.62
CA SER A 17 -5.36 19.44 -24.70
C SER A 17 -6.86 19.20 -24.46
N ARG A 18 -7.44 19.61 -23.32
CA ARG A 18 -8.90 19.56 -23.14
C ARG A 18 -9.54 20.75 -23.87
N PRO A 19 -10.46 20.55 -24.82
CA PRO A 19 -11.15 21.64 -25.47
C PRO A 19 -12.12 22.29 -24.48
N SER A 20 -11.65 23.32 -23.77
CA SER A 20 -12.56 24.25 -23.11
C SER A 20 -13.10 25.18 -24.19
N SER A 21 -14.42 25.26 -24.27
CA SER A 21 -15.14 26.25 -25.07
C SER A 21 -14.56 27.64 -24.80
N ASN A 22 -13.97 28.24 -25.85
CA ASN A 22 -13.71 29.67 -26.06
C ASN A 22 -13.66 30.57 -24.80
N LYS A 23 -12.45 30.94 -24.37
CA LYS A 23 -12.15 32.34 -23.93
C LYS A 23 -10.69 32.70 -23.65
N TYR A 24 -9.71 31.82 -23.88
CA TYR A 24 -8.31 32.19 -23.72
C TYR A 24 -7.55 31.87 -25.01
N GLY A 25 -6.94 32.92 -25.58
CA GLY A 25 -6.37 32.94 -26.93
C GLY A 25 -5.27 31.91 -27.17
N ASN A 26 -4.95 31.72 -28.46
CA ASN A 26 -3.91 30.82 -28.96
C ASN A 26 -2.61 30.90 -28.15
N PHE A 27 -2.41 29.96 -27.23
CA PHE A 27 -1.15 29.79 -26.52
C PHE A 27 -0.19 28.98 -27.38
N ASN A 28 0.90 29.63 -27.77
CA ASN A 28 2.01 29.01 -28.48
C ASN A 28 2.61 27.91 -27.56
N SER A 29 2.44 26.65 -27.96
CA SER A 29 2.68 25.43 -27.16
C SER A 29 4.16 25.09 -26.90
N ARG A 30 5.05 26.09 -26.81
CA ARG A 30 6.51 25.89 -26.68
C ARG A 30 7.21 26.81 -25.67
N GLN A 31 6.51 27.40 -24.70
CA GLN A 31 7.21 27.83 -23.49
C GLN A 31 7.53 26.60 -22.64
N VAL A 32 8.68 26.00 -22.92
CA VAL A 32 9.26 24.92 -22.13
C VAL A 32 9.38 25.42 -20.69
N PHE A 33 8.62 24.81 -19.80
CA PHE A 33 8.77 24.90 -18.36
C PHE A 33 10.23 24.61 -18.01
N LYS A 34 11.05 25.64 -17.76
CA LYS A 34 12.44 25.49 -17.30
C LYS A 34 12.49 25.57 -15.78
N LEU A 35 11.80 24.65 -15.10
CA LEU A 35 12.06 24.41 -13.68
C LEU A 35 13.43 23.77 -13.57
N HIS A 36 14.30 24.31 -12.72
CA HIS A 36 15.58 23.67 -12.44
C HIS A 36 15.38 22.68 -11.30
N ILE A 37 15.25 21.41 -11.67
CA ILE A 37 15.16 20.30 -10.73
C ILE A 37 16.56 19.75 -10.48
N ARG A 38 16.98 19.76 -9.22
CA ARG A 38 18.20 19.07 -8.79
C ARG A 38 17.87 18.18 -7.60
N THR A 39 18.24 16.90 -7.67
CA THR A 39 18.37 16.09 -6.46
C THR A 39 19.65 16.52 -5.77
N LEU A 40 19.57 16.83 -4.48
CA LEU A 40 20.78 17.02 -3.69
C LEU A 40 21.44 15.64 -3.56
N GLN A 41 22.67 15.47 -4.07
CA GLN A 41 23.50 14.38 -3.62
C GLN A 41 23.90 14.73 -2.19
N THR A 42 23.16 14.22 -1.21
CA THR A 42 23.61 14.29 0.18
C THR A 42 24.65 13.20 0.38
N ASP A 43 25.88 13.62 0.66
CA ASP A 43 26.90 12.71 1.16
C ASP A 43 26.33 11.94 2.35
N ARG A 44 26.51 10.61 2.30
CA ARG A 44 26.03 9.65 3.30
C ARG A 44 26.50 10.08 4.71
N LYS A 45 25.67 10.80 5.46
CA LYS A 45 25.64 10.85 6.95
C LYS A 45 24.56 11.74 7.59
N GLU A 46 23.84 12.60 6.87
CA GLU A 46 22.62 13.25 7.41
C GLU A 46 21.34 12.48 7.06
N GLN A 47 21.23 11.24 7.55
CA GLN A 47 19.96 10.52 7.58
C GLN A 47 19.12 11.03 8.76
N SER A 48 18.05 11.80 8.50
CA SER A 48 16.81 11.65 9.29
C SER A 48 15.62 12.45 8.79
N SER A 49 15.77 13.49 7.94
CA SER A 49 14.62 14.31 7.53
C SER A 49 14.35 14.24 6.02
N SER A 50 13.13 13.86 5.66
CA SER A 50 12.60 14.02 4.29
C SER A 50 12.18 15.48 4.10
N TYR A 51 12.75 16.15 3.09
CA TYR A 51 12.53 17.57 2.86
C TYR A 51 12.69 17.98 1.40
N PHE A 52 12.17 19.18 1.09
CA PHE A 52 12.47 19.90 -0.14
C PHE A 52 12.67 21.40 0.11
N ILE A 53 13.35 22.08 -0.81
CA ILE A 53 13.63 23.50 -0.80
C ILE A 53 13.15 24.11 -2.11
N VAL A 54 12.27 25.11 -2.03
CA VAL A 54 11.83 25.91 -3.18
C VAL A 54 12.55 27.25 -3.12
N HIS A 55 13.20 27.66 -4.21
CA HIS A 55 13.98 28.90 -4.27
C HIS A 55 14.00 29.51 -5.67
N ASN A 56 14.54 30.72 -5.78
CA ASN A 56 14.85 31.37 -7.05
C ASN A 56 16.28 31.02 -7.47
N ASP A 57 16.45 30.57 -8.70
CA ASP A 57 17.76 30.36 -9.34
C ASP A 57 17.76 31.08 -10.70
N GLY A 58 18.42 32.23 -10.77
CA GLY A 58 18.57 33.01 -12.01
C GLY A 58 17.25 33.41 -12.67
N GLY A 59 16.25 33.83 -11.88
CA GLY A 59 14.92 34.23 -12.37
C GLY A 59 13.99 33.06 -12.68
N LYS A 60 14.40 31.83 -12.36
CA LYS A 60 13.57 30.62 -12.46
C LYS A 60 13.26 30.09 -11.08
N VAL A 61 12.13 29.41 -10.97
CA VAL A 61 11.84 28.61 -9.77
C VAL A 61 12.65 27.32 -9.84
N ALA A 62 13.26 26.97 -8.73
CA ALA A 62 14.04 25.74 -8.55
C ALA A 62 13.53 24.97 -7.33
N VAL A 63 13.47 23.64 -7.46
CA VAL A 63 13.07 22.74 -6.38
C VAL A 63 14.17 21.70 -6.18
N ASN A 64 14.71 21.69 -4.97
CA ASN A 64 15.67 20.70 -4.53
C ASN A 64 15.01 19.79 -3.49
N GLY A 65 15.27 18.49 -3.52
CA GLY A 65 14.70 17.55 -2.56
C GLY A 65 15.70 16.49 -2.12
N SER A 66 15.47 15.90 -0.94
CA SER A 66 16.30 14.82 -0.40
C SER A 66 16.11 13.49 -1.13
N SER A 67 15.04 13.34 -1.92
CA SER A 67 14.79 12.20 -2.81
C SER A 67 13.94 12.62 -4.01
N ALA A 68 13.73 11.72 -4.98
CA ALA A 68 12.90 11.99 -6.15
C ALA A 68 11.43 12.31 -5.79
N VAL A 69 10.87 11.62 -4.79
CA VAL A 69 9.48 11.86 -4.36
C VAL A 69 9.35 13.20 -3.65
N GLU A 70 10.37 13.62 -2.88
CA GLU A 70 10.38 14.94 -2.23
C GLU A 70 10.49 16.07 -3.24
N VAL A 71 11.22 15.87 -4.34
CA VAL A 71 11.24 16.82 -5.45
C VAL A 71 9.85 16.92 -6.10
N ALA A 72 9.22 15.80 -6.44
CA ALA A 72 7.89 15.80 -7.05
C ALA A 72 6.85 16.47 -6.13
N TYR A 73 6.92 16.16 -4.83
CA TYR A 73 6.08 16.78 -3.82
C TYR A 73 6.33 18.28 -3.70
N GLY A 74 7.60 18.71 -3.70
CA GLY A 74 7.96 20.12 -3.65
C GLY A 74 7.47 20.93 -4.85
N VAL A 75 7.47 20.32 -6.04
CA VAL A 75 6.85 20.93 -7.23
C VAL A 75 5.33 21.03 -7.06
N GLY A 76 4.67 19.93 -6.68
CA GLY A 76 3.23 19.95 -6.41
C GLY A 76 2.85 20.99 -5.34
N TRP A 77 3.66 21.12 -4.30
CA TRP A 77 3.50 22.11 -3.25
C TRP A 77 3.62 23.54 -3.78
N TYR A 78 4.64 23.84 -4.57
CA TYR A 78 4.80 25.16 -5.20
C TYR A 78 3.61 25.50 -6.11
N LEU A 79 3.19 24.57 -6.98
CA LEU A 79 2.08 24.77 -7.89
C LEU A 79 0.76 25.04 -7.13
N ARG A 80 0.51 24.33 -6.02
CA ARG A 80 -0.65 24.60 -5.16
C ARG A 80 -0.56 25.94 -4.42
N LYS A 81 0.58 26.22 -3.79
CA LYS A 81 0.72 27.37 -2.87
C LYS A 81 0.97 28.71 -3.55
N PHE A 82 1.70 28.72 -4.66
CA PHE A 82 2.10 29.94 -5.35
C PHE A 82 1.34 30.15 -6.66
N CYS A 83 0.95 29.07 -7.35
CA CYS A 83 0.24 29.17 -8.62
C CYS A 83 -1.27 28.90 -8.52
N ASN A 84 -1.80 28.65 -7.32
CA ASN A 84 -3.21 28.35 -7.08
C ASN A 84 -3.78 27.22 -7.98
N MET A 85 -2.93 26.24 -8.32
CA MET A 85 -3.33 25.07 -9.09
C MET A 85 -3.87 23.96 -8.17
N SER A 86 -4.71 23.09 -8.70
CA SER A 86 -5.20 21.91 -7.97
C SER A 86 -5.05 20.63 -8.79
N PHE A 87 -4.78 19.53 -8.09
CA PHE A 87 -4.61 18.20 -8.69
C PHE A 87 -5.58 17.22 -8.04
N SER A 88 -6.50 16.68 -8.81
CA SER A 88 -7.55 15.76 -8.35
C SER A 88 -7.84 14.72 -9.44
N TRP A 89 -8.59 13.67 -9.10
CA TRP A 89 -9.02 12.68 -10.08
C TRP A 89 -10.19 13.21 -10.90
N GLU A 90 -10.37 12.67 -12.11
CA GLU A 90 -11.48 13.10 -12.99
C GLU A 90 -12.85 12.91 -12.33
N ARG A 91 -13.01 11.83 -11.56
CA ARG A 91 -14.24 11.53 -10.80
C ARG A 91 -14.51 12.51 -9.65
N THR A 92 -13.52 13.29 -9.21
CA THR A 92 -13.60 14.21 -8.06
C THR A 92 -13.42 15.67 -8.47
N GLY A 93 -13.75 16.01 -9.73
CA GLY A 93 -13.69 17.39 -10.25
C GLY A 93 -12.46 17.71 -11.09
N GLY A 94 -11.49 16.79 -11.19
CA GLY A 94 -10.32 16.92 -12.06
C GLY A 94 -9.31 17.98 -11.61
N ASN A 95 -8.42 18.34 -12.54
CA ASN A 95 -7.30 19.24 -12.26
C ASN A 95 -7.62 20.68 -12.67
N LEU A 96 -7.16 21.66 -11.88
CA LEU A 96 -7.02 23.06 -12.31
C LEU A 96 -5.54 23.34 -12.56
N VAL A 97 -5.14 23.31 -13.83
CA VAL A 97 -3.74 23.47 -14.26
C VAL A 97 -3.67 24.40 -15.45
N TYR A 98 -2.72 25.33 -15.43
CA TYR A 98 -2.47 26.29 -16.51
C TYR A 98 -0.99 26.67 -16.55
N ILE A 99 -0.54 27.32 -17.62
CA ILE A 99 0.82 27.86 -17.69
C ILE A 99 0.72 29.38 -17.51
N PRO A 100 1.21 29.96 -16.40
CA PRO A 100 1.20 31.41 -16.22
C PRO A 100 2.22 32.08 -17.17
N VAL A 101 1.91 33.30 -17.61
CA VAL A 101 2.83 34.13 -18.41
C VAL A 101 4.13 34.40 -17.65
N VAL A 102 4.02 34.62 -16.34
CA VAL A 102 5.15 34.77 -15.41
C VAL A 102 4.90 33.84 -14.24
N TRP A 103 5.84 32.92 -14.00
CA TRP A 103 5.81 32.05 -12.83
C TRP A 103 5.97 32.87 -11.55
N PRO A 104 5.08 32.72 -10.55
CA PRO A 104 5.21 33.39 -9.26
C PRO A 104 6.57 33.10 -8.61
N GLN A 105 7.33 34.15 -8.32
CA GLN A 105 8.69 34.02 -7.80
C GLN A 105 8.68 33.81 -6.29
N VAL A 106 9.69 33.09 -5.79
CA VAL A 106 9.93 32.90 -4.36
C VAL A 106 11.06 33.82 -3.91
N MET A 107 10.76 34.75 -3.00
CA MET A 107 11.70 35.82 -2.60
C MET A 107 12.87 35.32 -1.74
N LYS A 108 12.65 34.30 -0.91
CA LYS A 108 13.66 33.67 -0.05
C LYS A 108 13.52 32.15 -0.13
N PRO A 109 14.61 31.36 -0.09
CA PRO A 109 14.51 29.90 -0.07
C PRO A 109 13.57 29.41 1.05
N ILE A 110 12.63 28.53 0.70
CA ILE A 110 11.66 27.94 1.63
C ILE A 110 12.01 26.46 1.80
N LEU A 111 12.49 26.09 2.99
CA LEU A 111 12.69 24.71 3.40
C LEU A 111 11.39 24.14 3.97
N VAL A 112 10.90 23.04 3.39
CA VAL A 112 9.76 22.29 3.88
C VAL A 112 10.22 20.90 4.29
N LYS A 113 10.03 20.55 5.56
CA LYS A 113 10.29 19.21 6.11
C LYS A 113 8.96 18.48 6.27
N ARG A 114 8.94 17.17 6.01
CA ARG A 114 7.77 16.34 6.32
C ARG A 114 7.66 16.14 7.83
N GLY A 115 6.44 16.21 8.34
CA GLY A 115 6.16 15.89 9.75
C GLY A 115 6.37 14.40 10.06
N PHE A 116 6.20 13.53 9.07
CA PHE A 116 6.39 12.09 9.17
C PHE A 116 7.14 11.55 7.94
N PRO A 117 7.98 10.52 8.11
CA PRO A 117 8.77 9.95 7.01
C PRO A 117 7.93 9.17 6.00
N ILE A 118 6.73 8.71 6.39
CA ILE A 118 5.83 7.89 5.59
C ILE A 118 4.53 8.64 5.33
N SER A 119 4.14 8.70 4.07
CA SER A 119 2.80 9.07 3.59
C SER A 119 2.34 7.89 2.75
N TYR A 120 1.52 7.07 3.39
CA TYR A 120 0.95 5.86 2.83
C TYR A 120 -0.36 6.17 2.10
N PHE A 121 -0.67 5.42 1.04
CA PHE A 121 -1.95 5.55 0.35
C PHE A 121 -2.42 4.24 -0.29
N ASN A 122 -3.74 4.10 -0.42
CA ASN A 122 -4.52 2.92 -0.86
C ASN A 122 -4.81 1.86 0.21
N ASN A 123 -5.89 1.13 -0.02
CA ASN A 123 -6.25 -0.09 0.68
C ASN A 123 -6.15 -1.28 -0.31
N VAL A 124 -5.99 -2.50 0.18
CA VAL A 124 -6.08 -3.71 -0.66
C VAL A 124 -7.39 -3.74 -1.48
N CYS A 125 -8.49 -3.28 -0.88
CA CYS A 125 -9.80 -3.19 -1.51
C CYS A 125 -9.84 -2.22 -2.70
N THR A 126 -8.97 -1.20 -2.73
CA THR A 126 -8.93 -0.21 -3.82
C THR A 126 -8.63 -0.88 -5.17
N PHE A 127 -7.89 -1.99 -5.17
CA PHE A 127 -7.58 -2.73 -6.39
C PHE A 127 -8.82 -3.36 -7.05
N SER A 128 -9.83 -3.73 -6.25
CA SER A 128 -11.10 -4.28 -6.74
C SER A 128 -12.16 -3.22 -6.98
N TYR A 129 -12.26 -2.20 -6.13
CA TYR A 129 -13.29 -1.16 -6.27
C TYR A 129 -12.93 -0.08 -7.31
N SER A 130 -11.63 0.16 -7.53
CA SER A 130 -11.16 1.30 -8.35
C SER A 130 -10.26 0.88 -9.51
N PHE A 131 -9.30 -0.02 -9.29
CA PHE A 131 -8.21 -0.23 -10.25
C PHE A 131 -8.35 -1.45 -11.17
N TRP A 132 -9.38 -2.29 -11.02
CA TRP A 132 -9.47 -3.56 -11.77
C TRP A 132 -9.57 -3.39 -13.30
N THR A 133 -9.97 -2.21 -13.78
CA THR A 133 -10.00 -1.85 -15.21
C THR A 133 -8.79 -1.03 -15.67
N TYR A 134 -7.90 -0.63 -14.76
CA TYR A 134 -6.81 0.28 -15.09
C TYR A 134 -5.82 -0.38 -16.06
N ASN A 135 -5.51 0.36 -17.12
CA ASN A 135 -4.37 0.08 -17.97
C ASN A 135 -3.16 0.92 -17.56
N TRP A 136 -2.07 0.86 -18.34
CA TRP A 136 -0.85 1.62 -18.04
C TRP A 136 -1.06 3.14 -18.01
N ASN A 137 -1.87 3.70 -18.92
CA ASN A 137 -2.09 5.13 -18.96
C ASN A 137 -2.81 5.62 -17.68
N ASP A 138 -3.80 4.86 -17.20
CA ASP A 138 -4.50 5.16 -15.95
C ASP A 138 -3.55 5.12 -14.76
N TRP A 139 -2.72 4.07 -14.67
CA TRP A 139 -1.69 3.95 -13.63
C TRP A 139 -0.65 5.06 -13.70
N GLN A 140 -0.20 5.46 -14.90
CA GLN A 140 0.76 6.55 -15.03
C GLN A 140 0.19 7.87 -14.56
N ILE A 141 -1.07 8.20 -14.90
CA ILE A 141 -1.76 9.39 -14.40
C ILE A 141 -1.86 9.34 -12.87
N TRP A 142 -2.24 8.19 -12.33
CA TRP A 142 -2.39 8.00 -10.89
C TRP A 142 -1.05 8.15 -10.13
N LEU A 143 0.04 7.56 -10.65
CA LEU A 143 1.38 7.68 -10.06
C LEU A 143 1.94 9.10 -10.17
N ASP A 144 1.65 9.81 -11.26
CA ASP A 144 2.04 11.21 -11.41
C ASP A 144 1.32 12.09 -10.37
N TRP A 145 0.01 11.87 -10.15
CA TRP A 145 -0.74 12.51 -9.06
C TRP A 145 -0.16 12.16 -7.69
N ALA A 146 0.12 10.87 -7.42
CA ALA A 146 0.65 10.43 -6.14
C ALA A 146 2.00 11.10 -5.82
N GLY A 147 2.85 11.29 -6.82
CA GLY A 147 4.12 12.01 -6.70
C GLY A 147 3.93 13.49 -6.34
N LEU A 148 2.97 14.19 -6.97
CA LEU A 148 2.66 15.59 -6.64
C LEU A 148 2.05 15.77 -5.25
N MET A 149 1.38 14.73 -4.74
CA MET A 149 0.79 14.70 -3.40
C MET A 149 1.77 14.26 -2.32
N GLY A 150 2.94 13.72 -2.71
CA GLY A 150 4.00 13.33 -1.79
C GLY A 150 3.81 11.96 -1.13
N TYR A 151 2.96 11.09 -1.70
CA TYR A 151 2.87 9.70 -1.25
C TYR A 151 4.14 8.95 -1.63
N ASN A 152 4.73 8.25 -0.66
CA ASN A 152 6.02 7.58 -0.83
C ASN A 152 6.04 6.11 -0.43
N VAL A 153 4.96 5.58 0.17
CA VAL A 153 4.79 4.15 0.42
C VAL A 153 3.41 3.76 -0.10
N ILE A 154 3.33 2.84 -1.05
CA ILE A 154 2.08 2.52 -1.76
C ILE A 154 2.04 1.00 -2.02
N PRO A 155 0.94 0.29 -1.72
CA PRO A 155 0.79 -1.12 -2.05
C PRO A 155 0.74 -1.31 -3.56
N ALA A 156 1.30 -2.42 -4.03
CA ALA A 156 1.40 -2.75 -5.45
C ALA A 156 0.95 -4.21 -5.69
N TYR A 157 -0.37 -4.41 -5.76
CA TYR A 157 -1.01 -5.74 -5.82
C TYR A 157 -1.38 -6.19 -7.25
N THR A 158 -1.15 -5.35 -8.27
CA THR A 158 -1.46 -5.68 -9.67
C THR A 158 -0.70 -6.95 -10.08
N GLY A 159 -1.39 -7.92 -10.67
CA GLY A 159 -0.77 -9.17 -11.13
C GLY A 159 -0.48 -10.22 -10.06
N GLN A 160 -0.93 -10.02 -8.82
CA GLN A 160 -0.72 -10.98 -7.72
C GLN A 160 -1.23 -12.39 -8.04
N GLU A 161 -2.30 -12.51 -8.82
CA GLU A 161 -2.91 -13.79 -9.20
C GLU A 161 -1.94 -14.68 -9.98
N GLU A 162 -1.08 -14.08 -10.80
CA GLU A 162 -0.04 -14.82 -11.54
C GLU A 162 1.10 -15.30 -10.61
N VAL A 163 1.36 -14.58 -9.50
CA VAL A 163 2.27 -15.05 -8.43
C VAL A 163 1.70 -16.33 -7.82
N TYR A 164 0.42 -16.30 -7.43
CA TYR A 164 -0.27 -17.44 -6.85
C TYR A 164 -0.32 -18.61 -7.82
N ARG A 165 -0.75 -18.42 -9.07
CA ARG A 165 -0.79 -19.48 -10.08
C ARG A 165 0.57 -20.16 -10.25
N LYS A 166 1.62 -19.39 -10.50
CA LYS A 166 2.99 -19.92 -10.66
C LYS A 166 3.50 -20.63 -9.40
N THR A 167 3.07 -20.19 -8.23
CA THR A 167 3.41 -20.82 -6.95
C THR A 167 2.67 -22.14 -6.81
N PHE A 168 1.34 -22.14 -6.87
CA PHE A 168 0.53 -23.34 -6.65
C PHE A 168 0.73 -24.41 -7.71
N ASN A 169 1.10 -24.04 -8.94
CA ASN A 169 1.49 -25.01 -9.97
C ASN A 169 2.68 -25.87 -9.54
N THR A 170 3.62 -25.36 -8.73
CA THR A 170 4.73 -26.20 -8.21
C THR A 170 4.30 -27.16 -7.11
N PHE A 171 3.08 -27.02 -6.60
CA PHE A 171 2.47 -27.89 -5.61
C PHE A 171 1.36 -28.77 -6.19
N GLY A 172 1.22 -28.82 -7.52
CA GLY A 172 0.32 -29.74 -8.21
C GLY A 172 -1.07 -29.19 -8.55
N ILE A 173 -1.34 -27.91 -8.31
CA ILE A 173 -2.57 -27.26 -8.78
C ILE A 173 -2.47 -26.95 -10.27
N SER A 174 -3.49 -27.28 -11.04
CA SER A 174 -3.58 -26.93 -12.46
C SER A 174 -4.02 -25.48 -12.67
N ASP A 175 -3.75 -24.94 -13.86
CA ASP A 175 -4.20 -23.60 -14.24
C ASP A 175 -5.74 -23.47 -14.15
N ASP A 176 -6.48 -24.53 -14.51
CA ASP A 176 -7.95 -24.54 -14.47
C ASP A 176 -8.48 -24.54 -13.03
N GLN A 177 -7.88 -25.35 -12.14
CA GLN A 177 -8.22 -25.35 -10.72
C GLN A 177 -7.97 -23.98 -10.09
N PHE A 178 -6.82 -23.36 -10.37
CA PHE A 178 -6.55 -22.01 -9.88
C PHE A 178 -7.52 -20.97 -10.44
N SER A 179 -7.82 -21.04 -11.75
CA SER A 179 -8.74 -20.13 -12.43
C SER A 179 -10.15 -20.19 -11.84
N LEU A 180 -10.64 -21.39 -11.51
CA LEU A 180 -11.95 -21.62 -10.89
C LEU A 180 -11.98 -21.22 -9.40
N TRP A 181 -10.86 -21.42 -8.69
CA TRP A 181 -10.76 -21.12 -7.27
C TRP A 181 -10.60 -19.61 -6.98
N SER A 182 -9.84 -18.90 -7.81
CA SER A 182 -9.73 -17.46 -7.70
C SER A 182 -11.06 -16.78 -8.04
N ASN A 183 -11.21 -15.52 -7.65
CA ASN A 183 -12.38 -14.74 -8.05
C ASN A 183 -12.20 -14.13 -9.44
N GLY A 184 -13.31 -13.72 -10.05
CA GLY A 184 -13.30 -12.89 -11.25
C GLY A 184 -12.62 -11.54 -11.03
N VAL A 185 -12.25 -10.87 -12.13
CA VAL A 185 -11.36 -9.70 -12.15
C VAL A 185 -11.74 -8.55 -11.20
N ALA A 186 -13.03 -8.28 -11.01
CA ALA A 186 -13.50 -7.22 -10.11
C ALA A 186 -13.47 -7.63 -8.62
N PHE A 187 -13.29 -8.92 -8.33
CA PHE A 187 -13.46 -9.53 -7.01
C PHE A 187 -12.19 -10.07 -6.35
N LEU A 188 -11.03 -9.77 -6.95
CA LEU A 188 -9.74 -10.35 -6.54
C LEU A 188 -9.30 -9.97 -5.13
N THR A 189 -9.63 -8.78 -4.62
CA THR A 189 -9.25 -8.41 -3.25
C THR A 189 -9.74 -9.40 -2.20
N TRP A 190 -10.89 -10.05 -2.43
CA TRP A 190 -11.49 -10.95 -1.46
C TRP A 190 -10.92 -12.38 -1.51
N SER A 191 -10.43 -12.82 -2.67
CA SER A 191 -9.74 -14.11 -2.82
C SER A 191 -8.24 -14.04 -2.49
N ARG A 192 -7.65 -12.84 -2.38
CA ARG A 192 -6.25 -12.67 -1.98
C ARG A 192 -5.98 -12.96 -0.51
N GLY A 193 -7.00 -12.92 0.35
CA GLY A 193 -6.81 -13.16 1.79
C GLY A 193 -8.05 -12.95 2.67
N GLN A 194 -9.25 -12.83 2.12
CA GLN A 194 -10.48 -12.57 2.89
C GLN A 194 -11.53 -13.70 2.80
N SER A 195 -11.09 -14.93 2.57
CA SER A 195 -11.93 -16.15 2.60
C SER A 195 -13.04 -16.26 1.54
N MET A 196 -13.14 -15.35 0.57
CA MET A 196 -14.17 -15.43 -0.47
C MET A 196 -13.55 -15.85 -1.80
N HIS A 197 -13.94 -17.04 -2.28
CA HIS A 197 -13.33 -17.72 -3.42
C HIS A 197 -14.40 -18.27 -4.38
N GLY A 198 -14.06 -18.37 -5.66
CA GLY A 198 -14.96 -18.86 -6.72
C GLY A 198 -16.12 -17.91 -7.08
N ILE A 199 -15.98 -16.61 -6.81
CA ILE A 199 -17.01 -15.61 -7.13
C ILE A 199 -16.78 -15.01 -8.51
N GLY A 200 -17.80 -15.02 -9.35
CA GLY A 200 -17.75 -14.48 -10.72
C GLY A 200 -17.28 -15.52 -11.73
N PHE A 201 -16.82 -15.05 -12.90
CA PHE A 201 -16.29 -15.94 -13.94
C PHE A 201 -14.86 -16.39 -13.62
N PRO A 202 -14.45 -17.59 -14.09
CA PRO A 202 -13.09 -18.08 -13.92
C PRO A 202 -12.06 -17.06 -14.41
N LEU A 203 -10.98 -16.90 -13.65
CA LEU A 203 -9.98 -15.87 -13.94
C LEU A 203 -9.16 -16.24 -15.18
N PRO A 204 -9.21 -15.47 -16.28
CA PRO A 204 -8.49 -15.84 -17.50
C PRO A 204 -6.98 -15.73 -17.32
N LYS A 205 -6.23 -16.71 -17.85
CA LYS A 205 -4.76 -16.68 -17.88
C LYS A 205 -4.19 -15.48 -18.64
N THR A 206 -4.88 -15.02 -19.69
CA THR A 206 -4.52 -13.80 -20.43
C THR A 206 -4.53 -12.58 -19.52
N PHE A 207 -5.60 -12.39 -18.72
CA PHE A 207 -5.69 -11.31 -17.74
C PHE A 207 -4.56 -11.39 -16.72
N MET A 208 -4.29 -12.56 -16.14
CA MET A 208 -3.19 -12.74 -15.17
C MET A 208 -1.83 -12.33 -15.75
N ASN A 209 -1.53 -12.74 -16.98
CA ASN A 209 -0.30 -12.38 -17.67
C ASN A 209 -0.21 -10.88 -17.99
N GLU A 210 -1.32 -10.27 -18.41
CA GLU A 210 -1.39 -8.83 -18.71
C GLU A 210 -1.17 -8.00 -17.44
N GLN A 211 -1.82 -8.36 -16.34
CA GLN A 211 -1.65 -7.70 -15.04
C GLN A 211 -0.21 -7.86 -14.49
N TRP A 212 0.40 -9.04 -14.66
CA TRP A 212 1.80 -9.27 -14.32
C TRP A 212 2.75 -8.34 -15.09
N ASN A 213 2.52 -8.17 -16.40
CA ASN A 213 3.33 -7.28 -17.23
C ASN A 213 3.05 -5.80 -16.94
N LEU A 214 1.80 -5.45 -16.61
CA LEU A 214 1.43 -4.12 -16.16
C LEU A 214 2.14 -3.75 -14.86
N GLN A 215 2.21 -4.68 -13.91
CA GLN A 215 2.90 -4.49 -12.63
C GLN A 215 4.38 -4.16 -12.80
N LYS A 216 5.07 -4.79 -13.75
CA LYS A 216 6.48 -4.45 -14.07
C LYS A 216 6.63 -2.97 -14.45
N LYS A 217 5.67 -2.41 -15.19
CA LYS A 217 5.67 -0.97 -15.56
C LYS A 217 5.36 -0.08 -14.35
N ILE A 218 4.39 -0.48 -13.53
CA ILE A 218 4.01 0.22 -12.28
C ILE A 218 5.21 0.32 -11.36
N LEU A 219 5.85 -0.80 -11.02
CA LEU A 219 6.97 -0.86 -10.10
C LEU A 219 8.17 -0.06 -10.60
N LYS A 220 8.51 -0.18 -11.89
CA LYS A 220 9.57 0.64 -12.49
C LYS A 220 9.30 2.13 -12.28
N ARG A 221 8.07 2.57 -12.51
CA ARG A 221 7.70 3.99 -12.38
C ARG A 221 7.65 4.47 -10.93
N MET A 222 7.16 3.65 -10.01
CA MET A 222 7.20 3.93 -8.57
C MET A 222 8.64 4.19 -8.11
N ARG A 223 9.57 3.30 -8.47
CA ARG A 223 10.99 3.42 -8.12
C ARG A 223 11.67 4.62 -8.77
N GLU A 224 11.35 4.90 -10.04
CA GLU A 224 11.82 6.11 -10.75
C GLU A 224 11.38 7.41 -10.05
N LEU A 225 10.20 7.40 -9.43
CA LEU A 225 9.67 8.50 -8.62
C LEU A 225 10.16 8.47 -7.17
N GLY A 226 10.95 7.49 -6.75
CA GLY A 226 11.44 7.35 -5.37
C GLY A 226 10.36 6.90 -4.38
N MET A 227 9.31 6.24 -4.85
CA MET A 227 8.28 5.60 -4.01
C MET A 227 8.71 4.17 -3.65
N VAL A 228 8.29 3.72 -2.48
CA VAL A 228 8.45 2.35 -1.99
C VAL A 228 7.16 1.56 -2.30
N PRO A 229 7.19 0.60 -3.24
CA PRO A 229 6.10 -0.33 -3.43
C PRO A 229 6.05 -1.35 -2.28
N VAL A 230 4.86 -1.54 -1.70
CA VAL A 230 4.60 -2.62 -0.76
C VAL A 230 4.07 -3.83 -1.55
N LEU A 231 4.85 -4.90 -1.57
CA LEU A 231 4.51 -6.12 -2.30
C LEU A 231 3.70 -7.09 -1.42
N PRO A 232 2.75 -7.87 -1.94
CA PRO A 232 2.05 -8.86 -1.12
C PRO A 232 2.96 -10.05 -0.77
N THR A 233 2.69 -10.78 0.31
CA THR A 233 3.20 -12.15 0.50
C THR A 233 2.10 -13.20 0.61
N PHE A 234 2.48 -14.45 0.87
CA PHE A 234 1.54 -15.56 1.02
C PHE A 234 0.67 -15.39 2.27
N GLN A 235 -0.65 -15.37 2.07
CA GLN A 235 -1.66 -15.07 3.09
C GLN A 235 -2.19 -16.31 3.83
N GLY A 236 -1.72 -17.52 3.48
CA GLY A 236 -2.08 -18.77 4.14
C GLY A 236 -3.28 -19.51 3.54
N ASN A 237 -4.06 -18.87 2.66
CA ASN A 237 -5.16 -19.50 1.95
C ASN A 237 -4.69 -20.27 0.71
N VAL A 238 -5.26 -21.46 0.50
CA VAL A 238 -4.97 -22.34 -0.63
C VAL A 238 -6.23 -22.98 -1.22
N PRO A 239 -6.19 -23.42 -2.49
CA PRO A 239 -7.24 -24.26 -3.07
C PRO A 239 -7.54 -25.50 -2.22
N PRO A 240 -8.81 -25.94 -2.12
CA PRO A 240 -9.20 -27.07 -1.29
C PRO A 240 -8.51 -28.39 -1.70
N GLU A 241 -8.03 -28.50 -2.94
CA GLU A 241 -7.28 -29.66 -3.43
C GLU A 241 -5.96 -29.89 -2.69
N PHE A 242 -5.40 -28.87 -2.04
CA PHE A 242 -4.24 -29.04 -1.16
C PHE A 242 -4.48 -30.07 -0.05
N ILE A 243 -5.72 -30.23 0.44
CA ILE A 243 -6.07 -31.25 1.45
C ILE A 243 -5.76 -32.67 0.95
N ASN A 244 -6.00 -32.94 -0.33
CA ASN A 244 -5.75 -34.25 -0.91
C ASN A 244 -4.28 -34.41 -1.33
N LEU A 245 -3.64 -33.33 -1.80
CA LEU A 245 -2.24 -33.33 -2.22
C LEU A 245 -1.28 -33.44 -1.03
N PHE A 246 -1.65 -32.89 0.13
CA PHE A 246 -0.86 -32.86 1.35
C PHE A 246 -1.68 -33.32 2.56
N PRO A 247 -2.06 -34.61 2.65
CA PRO A 247 -3.00 -35.11 3.65
C PRO A 247 -2.49 -35.06 5.10
N HIS A 248 -1.19 -34.81 5.28
CA HIS A 248 -0.54 -34.67 6.59
C HIS A 248 -0.27 -33.22 6.99
N ALA A 249 -0.48 -32.26 6.08
CA ALA A 249 -0.30 -30.86 6.40
C ALA A 249 -1.46 -30.36 7.26
N ASN A 250 -1.13 -29.54 8.24
CA ASN A 250 -2.07 -28.97 9.17
C ASN A 250 -2.88 -27.87 8.46
N MET A 251 -4.04 -28.24 7.93
CA MET A 251 -4.97 -27.35 7.25
C MET A 251 -6.40 -27.43 7.79
N SER A 252 -7.09 -26.29 7.80
CA SER A 252 -8.54 -26.24 8.05
C SER A 252 -9.30 -25.84 6.78
N LEU A 253 -10.35 -26.58 6.45
CA LEU A 253 -11.22 -26.29 5.32
C LEU A 253 -12.33 -25.33 5.77
N SER A 254 -12.66 -24.33 4.94
CA SER A 254 -13.79 -23.44 5.18
C SER A 254 -15.10 -24.20 5.26
N LYS A 255 -16.11 -23.59 5.90
CA LYS A 255 -17.46 -24.16 6.01
C LYS A 255 -18.07 -24.43 4.63
N GLU A 256 -17.83 -23.53 3.68
CA GLU A 256 -18.28 -23.58 2.29
C GLU A 256 -17.44 -24.55 1.45
N LYS A 257 -16.37 -25.13 2.01
CA LYS A 257 -15.47 -26.11 1.38
C LYS A 257 -14.78 -25.62 0.10
N ASN A 258 -14.68 -24.31 -0.07
CA ASN A 258 -14.10 -23.65 -1.25
C ASN A 258 -12.69 -23.07 -1.01
N VAL A 259 -12.19 -23.08 0.23
CA VAL A 259 -10.83 -22.63 0.56
C VAL A 259 -10.31 -23.38 1.77
N ALA A 260 -9.03 -23.75 1.76
CA ALA A 260 -8.33 -24.28 2.92
C ALA A 260 -7.31 -23.25 3.45
N TRP A 261 -7.06 -23.29 4.75
CA TRP A 261 -6.13 -22.42 5.45
C TRP A 261 -5.00 -23.26 6.06
N ILE A 262 -3.77 -22.96 5.66
CA ILE A 262 -2.58 -23.62 6.18
C ILE A 262 -2.17 -22.91 7.48
N ASP A 263 -1.95 -23.72 8.51
CA ASP A 263 -1.38 -23.25 9.77
C ASP A 263 0.05 -22.71 9.55
N GLY A 264 0.35 -21.51 10.06
CA GLY A 264 1.66 -20.87 9.86
C GLY A 264 2.86 -21.63 10.45
N LEU A 265 2.62 -22.60 11.33
CA LEU A 265 3.64 -23.47 11.93
C LEU A 265 3.86 -24.75 11.11
N ASP A 266 3.01 -25.02 10.13
CA ASP A 266 3.18 -26.18 9.24
C ASP A 266 4.37 -25.97 8.29
N PRO A 267 5.26 -26.96 8.10
CA PRO A 267 6.37 -26.85 7.16
C PRO A 267 5.96 -26.53 5.71
N LEU A 268 4.74 -26.91 5.30
CA LEU A 268 4.20 -26.60 3.99
C LEU A 268 3.96 -25.09 3.83
N PHE A 269 3.54 -24.38 4.89
CA PHE A 269 3.38 -22.92 4.87
C PHE A 269 4.69 -22.24 4.46
N LYS A 270 5.79 -22.61 5.13
CA LYS A 270 7.13 -22.09 4.82
C LYS A 270 7.52 -22.37 3.37
N SER A 271 7.24 -23.57 2.88
CA SER A 271 7.58 -23.98 1.52
C SER A 271 6.81 -23.15 0.48
N ILE A 272 5.51 -22.92 0.70
CA ILE A 272 4.66 -22.13 -0.19
C ILE A 272 5.05 -20.66 -0.14
N GLN A 273 5.22 -20.07 1.06
CA GLN A 273 5.63 -18.67 1.20
C GLN A 273 7.01 -18.44 0.56
N THR A 274 7.93 -19.39 0.70
CA THR A 274 9.24 -19.32 0.05
C THR A 274 9.10 -19.26 -1.45
N ARG A 275 8.33 -20.18 -2.04
CA ARG A 275 8.11 -20.21 -3.48
C ARG A 275 7.39 -18.94 -3.97
N TYR A 276 6.39 -18.48 -3.23
CA TYR A 276 5.64 -17.26 -3.54
C TYR A 276 6.57 -16.05 -3.65
N MET A 277 7.38 -15.82 -2.63
CA MET A 277 8.30 -14.68 -2.60
C MET A 277 9.40 -14.81 -3.67
N GLN A 278 9.91 -16.02 -3.94
CA GLN A 278 10.85 -16.24 -5.05
C GLN A 278 10.23 -15.87 -6.40
N VAL A 279 9.01 -16.34 -6.68
CA VAL A 279 8.30 -16.00 -7.93
C VAL A 279 8.10 -14.49 -8.06
N LEU A 280 7.70 -13.84 -6.97
CA LEU A 280 7.47 -12.40 -6.91
C LEU A 280 8.77 -11.61 -7.13
N ILE A 281 9.80 -11.85 -6.31
CA ILE A 281 11.04 -11.07 -6.28
C ILE A 281 11.86 -11.28 -7.54
N ASN A 282 11.87 -12.48 -8.13
CA ASN A 282 12.65 -12.75 -9.35
C ASN A 282 12.26 -11.84 -10.53
N ASP A 283 10.97 -11.51 -10.66
CA ASP A 283 10.46 -10.72 -11.78
C ASP A 283 10.22 -9.25 -11.41
N PHE A 284 9.92 -8.97 -10.14
CA PHE A 284 9.55 -7.64 -9.66
C PHE A 284 10.67 -6.94 -8.89
N GLY A 285 11.70 -7.64 -8.46
CA GLY A 285 12.63 -7.14 -7.43
C GLY A 285 11.88 -6.89 -6.11
N THR A 286 12.51 -6.15 -5.21
CA THR A 286 11.89 -5.74 -3.94
C THR A 286 12.40 -4.39 -3.47
N ASP A 287 11.60 -3.74 -2.64
CA ASP A 287 11.94 -2.54 -1.87
C ASP A 287 11.76 -2.82 -0.37
N HIS A 288 11.83 -4.11 0.00
CA HIS A 288 11.82 -4.68 1.35
C HIS A 288 10.50 -4.56 2.12
N TRP A 289 9.48 -3.89 1.60
CA TRP A 289 8.18 -3.80 2.26
C TRP A 289 7.22 -4.83 1.72
N TYR A 290 6.63 -5.60 2.64
CA TYR A 290 5.64 -6.59 2.29
C TYR A 290 4.39 -6.52 3.16
N GLU A 291 3.21 -6.57 2.53
CA GLU A 291 1.92 -6.59 3.23
C GLU A 291 1.36 -8.02 3.31
N THR A 292 1.00 -8.44 4.52
CA THR A 292 0.45 -9.78 4.78
C THR A 292 -0.44 -9.77 6.02
N ASP A 293 -1.69 -10.18 5.89
CA ASP A 293 -2.80 -9.94 6.83
C ASP A 293 -3.50 -11.22 7.30
N GLY A 294 -2.82 -12.37 7.21
CA GLY A 294 -3.33 -13.66 7.65
C GLY A 294 -3.28 -13.86 9.18
N TYR A 295 -4.26 -14.59 9.72
CA TYR A 295 -4.25 -15.04 11.12
C TYR A 295 -3.29 -16.22 11.34
N PHE A 296 -2.98 -16.96 10.28
CA PHE A 296 -2.07 -18.12 10.24
C PHE A 296 -2.33 -19.17 11.33
N ASP A 297 -3.60 -19.29 11.75
CA ASP A 297 -4.13 -20.27 12.66
C ASP A 297 -5.39 -20.89 12.04
N GLN A 298 -5.74 -22.09 12.46
CA GLN A 298 -6.96 -22.78 12.06
C GLN A 298 -8.17 -22.42 12.90
N ALA A 299 -7.96 -21.77 14.05
CA ALA A 299 -9.04 -21.32 14.92
C ALA A 299 -9.87 -20.20 14.28
N THR A 300 -11.09 -20.02 14.79
CA THR A 300 -11.92 -18.85 14.44
C THR A 300 -11.10 -17.58 14.70
N PRO A 301 -10.82 -16.78 13.66
CA PRO A 301 -10.03 -15.59 13.85
C PRO A 301 -10.73 -14.64 14.84
N PRO A 302 -9.98 -13.89 15.68
CA PRO A 302 -10.54 -13.06 16.73
C PRO A 302 -11.62 -12.12 16.20
N TRP A 303 -11.44 -11.49 15.04
CA TRP A 303 -12.43 -10.57 14.48
C TRP A 303 -13.78 -11.20 14.09
N LEU A 304 -13.86 -12.53 13.96
CA LEU A 304 -15.10 -13.29 13.77
C LEU A 304 -15.70 -13.78 15.10
N MET A 305 -14.98 -13.70 16.21
CA MET A 305 -15.56 -13.86 17.53
C MET A 305 -16.43 -12.64 17.85
N THR A 306 -17.47 -12.82 18.66
CA THR A 306 -18.36 -11.72 19.07
C THR A 306 -17.53 -10.55 19.60
N ARG A 307 -17.75 -9.34 19.08
CA ARG A 307 -17.13 -8.10 19.58
C ARG A 307 -17.64 -7.81 21.00
N THR A 308 -17.21 -8.57 21.99
CA THR A 308 -17.41 -8.22 23.39
C THR A 308 -16.41 -7.13 23.73
N GLN A 309 -16.92 -5.94 24.07
CA GLN A 309 -16.13 -4.92 24.76
C GLN A 309 -15.76 -5.50 26.14
N GLY A 310 -14.71 -6.31 26.20
CA GLY A 310 -14.14 -6.72 27.48
C GLY A 310 -13.40 -5.53 28.08
N ASN A 311 -13.70 -5.17 29.32
CA ASN A 311 -12.84 -4.27 30.07
C ASN A 311 -11.64 -5.08 30.59
N THR A 312 -10.43 -4.61 30.30
CA THR A 312 -9.21 -5.12 30.92
C THR A 312 -8.86 -4.31 32.17
N SER A 313 -8.24 -4.94 33.17
CA SER A 313 -7.64 -4.25 34.31
C SER A 313 -6.21 -3.73 34.03
N TYR A 314 -5.64 -4.08 32.87
CA TYR A 314 -4.28 -3.68 32.52
C TYR A 314 -4.17 -2.17 32.34
N LYS A 315 -3.23 -1.56 33.06
CA LYS A 315 -2.91 -0.12 33.00
C LYS A 315 -1.66 0.15 32.19
N THR A 316 -0.80 -0.85 32.01
CA THR A 316 0.49 -0.70 31.33
C THR A 316 0.76 -1.87 30.38
N ALA A 317 1.56 -1.62 29.33
CA ALA A 317 1.98 -2.64 28.37
C ALA A 317 2.71 -3.84 29.02
N THR A 318 3.40 -3.60 30.15
CA THR A 318 4.15 -4.61 30.90
C THR A 318 3.27 -5.63 31.61
N GLU A 319 2.05 -5.25 32.00
CA GLU A 319 1.11 -6.15 32.70
C GLU A 319 0.47 -7.18 31.76
N VAL A 320 0.44 -6.90 30.46
CA VAL A 320 -0.15 -7.80 29.46
C VAL A 320 0.79 -8.98 29.20
N PRO A 321 0.39 -10.25 29.40
CA PRO A 321 1.21 -11.39 29.02
C PRO A 321 1.20 -11.56 27.50
N ALA A 322 2.35 -11.85 26.88
CA ALA A 322 2.41 -12.16 25.45
C ALA A 322 1.87 -13.58 25.21
N ASN A 323 0.93 -13.75 24.28
CA ASN A 323 0.43 -15.07 23.91
C ASN A 323 1.55 -15.85 23.18
N PRO A 324 1.98 -17.03 23.71
CA PRO A 324 3.11 -17.76 23.15
C PRO A 324 2.83 -18.35 21.76
N ALA A 325 1.58 -18.76 21.48
CA ALA A 325 1.21 -19.29 20.16
C ALA A 325 1.21 -18.19 19.10
N ALA A 326 0.65 -17.01 19.41
CA ALA A 326 0.70 -15.85 18.52
C ALA A 326 2.14 -15.43 18.22
N LYS A 327 3.00 -15.42 19.25
CA LYS A 327 4.43 -15.11 19.13
C LYS A 327 5.17 -16.10 18.23
N LEU A 328 4.91 -17.39 18.40
CA LEU A 328 5.54 -18.43 17.58
C LEU A 328 5.10 -18.34 16.11
N ARG A 329 3.81 -18.08 15.86
CA ARG A 329 3.25 -17.92 14.50
C ARG A 329 3.86 -16.71 13.79
N SER A 330 3.82 -15.52 14.40
CA SER A 330 4.38 -14.32 13.77
C SER A 330 5.89 -14.44 13.55
N SER A 331 6.61 -15.06 14.49
CA SER A 331 8.04 -15.35 14.34
C SER A 331 8.31 -16.28 13.16
N THR A 332 7.51 -17.35 13.00
CA THR A 332 7.68 -18.32 11.91
C THR A 332 7.41 -17.70 10.55
N VAL A 333 6.31 -16.97 10.40
CA VAL A 333 5.93 -16.25 9.17
C VAL A 333 7.00 -15.23 8.79
N TYR A 334 7.45 -14.42 9.76
CA TYR A 334 8.48 -13.42 9.50
C TYR A 334 9.86 -14.05 9.23
N SER A 335 10.23 -15.15 9.90
CA SER A 335 11.51 -15.84 9.68
C SER A 335 11.64 -16.37 8.24
N THR A 336 10.53 -16.79 7.64
CA THR A 336 10.50 -17.22 6.25
C THR A 336 10.65 -16.03 5.30
N MET A 337 9.93 -14.94 5.56
CA MET A 337 10.06 -13.68 4.81
C MET A 337 11.50 -13.15 4.84
N SER A 338 12.06 -13.03 6.04
CA SER A 338 13.42 -12.52 6.27
C SER A 338 14.53 -13.48 5.83
N GLY A 339 14.26 -14.77 5.73
CA GLY A 339 15.19 -15.74 5.15
C GLY A 339 15.40 -15.56 3.63
N ILE A 340 14.47 -14.88 2.95
CA ILE A 340 14.52 -14.58 1.51
C ILE A 340 14.98 -13.14 1.29
N ASP A 341 14.49 -12.22 2.12
CA ASP A 341 14.87 -10.82 2.12
C ASP A 341 15.26 -10.38 3.54
N PRO A 342 16.57 -10.38 3.90
CA PRO A 342 17.03 -10.03 5.24
C PRO A 342 16.62 -8.63 5.72
N GLU A 343 16.24 -7.75 4.81
CA GLU A 343 15.80 -6.38 5.11
C GLU A 343 14.29 -6.25 5.24
N ALA A 344 13.53 -7.33 5.05
CA ALA A 344 12.06 -7.36 5.04
C ALA A 344 11.42 -6.56 6.19
N ILE A 345 10.40 -5.79 5.85
CA ILE A 345 9.49 -5.07 6.74
C ILE A 345 8.10 -5.61 6.45
N TRP A 346 7.47 -6.12 7.50
CA TRP A 346 6.13 -6.67 7.43
C TRP A 346 5.11 -5.58 7.80
N LEU A 347 4.36 -5.13 6.79
CA LEU A 347 3.18 -4.28 6.93
C LEU A 347 1.95 -5.14 7.21
N TYR A 348 1.17 -4.76 8.22
CA TYR A 348 -0.01 -5.53 8.66
C TYR A 348 -1.19 -4.59 8.90
N GLN A 349 -2.36 -4.93 8.36
CA GLN A 349 -3.59 -4.17 8.54
C GLN A 349 -4.11 -4.24 9.98
N GLY A 350 -4.15 -3.10 10.66
CA GLY A 350 -4.65 -3.00 12.04
C GLY A 350 -6.16 -3.14 12.18
N TRP A 351 -6.92 -3.15 11.07
CA TRP A 351 -8.38 -3.26 11.04
C TRP A 351 -8.92 -4.45 11.85
N ILE A 352 -8.23 -5.58 11.78
CA ILE A 352 -8.50 -6.80 12.55
C ILE A 352 -8.69 -6.53 14.05
N TRP A 353 -8.04 -5.50 14.59
CA TRP A 353 -7.99 -5.24 16.01
C TRP A 353 -8.99 -4.17 16.49
N ARG A 354 -9.80 -3.58 15.59
CA ARG A 354 -10.72 -2.47 15.92
C ARG A 354 -11.89 -2.91 16.80
N GLY A 355 -12.12 -2.16 17.88
CA GLY A 355 -13.27 -2.35 18.78
C GLY A 355 -13.11 -3.44 19.83
N TRP A 356 -11.91 -4.01 19.98
CA TRP A 356 -11.60 -5.08 20.93
C TRP A 356 -10.84 -4.54 22.14
N ARG A 357 -11.25 -4.82 23.38
CA ARG A 357 -10.52 -4.37 24.59
C ARG A 357 -10.19 -5.48 25.58
N SER A 358 -10.44 -6.74 25.22
CA SER A 358 -10.25 -7.88 26.10
C SER A 358 -8.76 -8.21 26.36
N SER A 359 -8.49 -8.79 27.54
CA SER A 359 -7.15 -9.27 27.90
C SER A 359 -6.61 -10.29 26.91
N ALA A 360 -7.47 -11.17 26.35
CA ALA A 360 -7.07 -12.15 25.35
C ALA A 360 -6.58 -11.50 24.05
N ARG A 361 -7.27 -10.46 23.55
CA ARG A 361 -6.86 -9.73 22.35
C ARG A 361 -5.55 -8.98 22.57
N LEU A 362 -5.40 -8.30 23.70
CA LEU A 362 -4.15 -7.61 24.05
C LEU A 362 -2.99 -8.60 24.15
N SER A 363 -3.22 -9.76 24.78
CA SER A 363 -2.22 -10.83 24.89
C SER A 363 -1.82 -11.38 23.52
N TYR A 364 -2.81 -11.64 22.65
CA TYR A 364 -2.56 -12.11 21.28
C TYR A 364 -1.74 -11.10 20.48
N MET A 365 -2.15 -9.84 20.45
CA MET A 365 -1.48 -8.80 19.69
C MET A 365 -0.05 -8.55 20.21
N LYS A 366 0.15 -8.56 21.53
CA LYS A 366 1.49 -8.48 22.13
C LYS A 366 2.36 -9.65 21.70
N GLY A 367 1.82 -10.87 21.69
CA GLY A 367 2.51 -12.04 21.15
C GLY A 367 2.96 -11.82 19.71
N TRP A 368 2.05 -11.36 18.85
CA TRP A 368 2.35 -11.08 17.45
C TRP A 368 3.50 -10.09 17.26
N VAL A 369 3.42 -8.94 17.95
CA VAL A 369 4.44 -7.88 17.92
C VAL A 369 5.79 -8.38 18.44
N GLU A 370 5.80 -9.12 19.55
CA GLU A 370 7.05 -9.63 20.13
C GLU A 370 7.69 -10.78 19.36
N GLY A 371 6.95 -11.45 18.46
CA GLY A 371 7.50 -12.53 17.63
C GLY A 371 8.36 -12.02 16.47
N VAL A 372 8.28 -10.71 16.16
CA VAL A 372 9.00 -10.07 15.06
C VAL A 372 10.07 -9.11 15.63
N PRO A 373 11.27 -9.00 15.04
CA PRO A 373 12.26 -8.03 15.50
C PRO A 373 11.74 -6.59 15.52
N LYS A 374 12.21 -5.81 16.49
CA LYS A 374 11.81 -4.40 16.63
C LYS A 374 12.02 -3.63 15.34
N GLY A 375 11.00 -2.85 14.93
CA GLY A 375 11.04 -2.05 13.71
C GLY A 375 10.74 -2.81 12.42
N LYS A 376 10.57 -4.14 12.48
CA LYS A 376 10.29 -4.97 11.30
C LYS A 376 8.82 -5.38 11.15
N PHE A 377 7.98 -5.08 12.13
CA PHE A 377 6.53 -5.21 12.07
C PHE A 377 5.89 -3.82 12.16
N VAL A 378 5.21 -3.39 11.10
CA VAL A 378 4.58 -2.08 10.99
C VAL A 378 3.08 -2.26 10.86
N VAL A 379 2.31 -1.55 11.69
CA VAL A 379 0.85 -1.66 11.68
C VAL A 379 0.21 -0.49 10.93
N LEU A 380 -0.72 -0.77 10.02
CA LEU A 380 -1.62 0.26 9.48
C LEU A 380 -2.75 0.50 10.48
N ASP A 381 -2.74 1.63 11.19
CA ASP A 381 -3.87 2.02 12.04
C ASP A 381 -4.93 2.68 11.16
N MET A 382 -5.98 1.91 10.84
CA MET A 382 -6.99 2.24 9.84
C MET A 382 -8.20 2.89 10.51
N VAL A 383 -8.14 4.19 10.72
CA VAL A 383 -9.19 4.96 11.42
C VAL A 383 -10.36 5.28 10.51
N ASP A 384 -11.56 5.13 11.04
CA ASP A 384 -12.83 5.39 10.36
C ASP A 384 -13.23 6.86 10.53
N GLU A 385 -12.35 7.73 10.04
CA GLU A 385 -12.42 9.20 10.11
C GLU A 385 -12.49 9.84 11.51
N SER A 386 -12.54 9.05 12.59
CA SER A 386 -12.43 9.55 13.96
C SER A 386 -11.11 9.11 14.60
N PRO A 387 -10.27 10.03 15.13
CA PRO A 387 -9.10 9.67 15.91
C PRO A 387 -9.42 8.84 17.15
N ALA A 388 -10.65 8.90 17.67
CA ALA A 388 -11.12 8.07 18.78
C ALA A 388 -11.13 6.56 18.42
N ASP A 389 -11.19 6.24 17.14
CA ASP A 389 -11.16 4.88 16.62
C ASP A 389 -9.76 4.29 16.46
N SER A 390 -8.72 5.10 16.74
CA SER A 390 -7.33 4.68 16.61
C SER A 390 -7.03 3.51 17.54
N VAL A 391 -6.59 2.40 16.96
CA VAL A 391 -6.29 1.18 17.71
C VAL A 391 -5.09 1.37 18.62
N TRP A 392 -4.14 2.24 18.26
CA TRP A 392 -2.93 2.49 19.05
C TRP A 392 -3.26 2.96 20.48
N ARG A 393 -4.36 3.69 20.67
CA ARG A 393 -4.79 4.26 21.96
C ARG A 393 -5.08 3.18 22.99
N ASP A 394 -5.76 2.12 22.56
CA ASP A 394 -6.21 1.02 23.42
C ASP A 394 -5.19 -0.13 23.52
N THR A 395 -4.01 0.05 22.94
CA THR A 395 -3.01 -1.02 22.81
C THR A 395 -1.60 -0.62 23.24
N PHE A 396 -1.51 0.46 24.02
CA PHE A 396 -0.24 1.00 24.48
C PHE A 396 0.72 1.29 23.31
N GLY A 397 0.21 1.87 22.22
CA GLY A 397 0.99 2.15 21.01
C GLY A 397 1.44 0.87 20.30
N PHE A 398 0.51 -0.07 20.08
CA PHE A 398 0.79 -1.38 19.50
C PHE A 398 1.95 -2.14 20.17
N PHE A 399 2.07 -2.03 21.49
CA PHE A 399 3.18 -2.63 22.25
C PHE A 399 4.58 -2.25 21.73
N GLY A 400 4.71 -1.05 21.13
CA GLY A 400 5.97 -0.52 20.62
C GLY A 400 6.26 -0.85 19.14
N ALA A 401 5.35 -1.50 18.42
CA ALA A 401 5.46 -1.61 16.97
C ALA A 401 5.28 -0.22 16.32
N PRO A 402 6.10 0.16 15.32
CA PRO A 402 5.80 1.33 14.49
C PRO A 402 4.43 1.19 13.84
N TYR A 403 3.72 2.29 13.69
CA TYR A 403 2.44 2.30 13.00
C TYR A 403 2.31 3.51 12.08
N ILE A 404 1.45 3.36 11.07
CA ILE A 404 1.06 4.42 10.16
C ILE A 404 -0.39 4.76 10.48
N TRP A 405 -0.63 5.98 10.92
CA TRP A 405 -2.00 6.47 11.09
C TRP A 405 -2.60 6.77 9.71
N SER A 406 -3.71 6.12 9.40
CA SER A 406 -4.32 6.14 8.08
C SER A 406 -5.82 6.29 8.17
N VAL A 407 -6.40 7.11 7.30
CA VAL A 407 -7.83 7.40 7.27
C VAL A 407 -8.51 6.50 6.24
N LEU A 408 -9.48 5.72 6.69
CA LEU A 408 -10.39 4.96 5.85
C LEU A 408 -11.68 5.77 5.71
N HIS A 409 -11.70 6.65 4.72
CA HIS A 409 -12.83 7.56 4.43
C HIS A 409 -13.97 6.85 3.67
N ASN A 410 -13.63 6.00 2.71
CA ASN A 410 -14.59 5.45 1.76
C ASN A 410 -14.75 3.94 1.90
N PHE A 411 -16.00 3.49 2.01
CA PHE A 411 -16.36 2.08 1.99
C PHE A 411 -17.11 1.73 0.70
N GLY A 412 -16.62 0.70 -0.01
CA GLY A 412 -17.28 0.13 -1.19
C GLY A 412 -17.26 1.00 -2.45
N GLY A 413 -16.57 2.16 -2.45
CA GLY A 413 -16.69 3.12 -3.54
C GLY A 413 -17.99 3.94 -3.49
N ASN A 414 -18.70 3.91 -2.36
CA ASN A 414 -19.98 4.61 -2.21
C ASN A 414 -19.79 6.12 -2.38
N LEU A 415 -20.75 6.75 -3.06
CA LEU A 415 -20.75 8.19 -3.31
C LEU A 415 -21.59 8.93 -2.26
N GLY A 416 -21.19 10.16 -1.95
CA GLY A 416 -21.90 11.03 -1.02
C GLY A 416 -20.99 12.14 -0.50
N MET A 417 -21.56 13.28 -0.12
CA MET A 417 -20.84 14.30 0.63
C MET A 417 -20.72 13.83 2.08
N TRP A 418 -19.52 13.42 2.48
CA TRP A 418 -19.22 12.92 3.81
C TRP A 418 -17.76 13.20 4.17
N GLY A 419 -17.49 13.44 5.44
CA GLY A 419 -16.15 13.44 5.99
C GLY A 419 -16.03 14.22 7.30
N SER A 420 -15.15 13.78 8.19
CA SER A 420 -14.95 14.37 9.52
C SER A 420 -13.73 15.28 9.54
N LEU A 421 -13.73 16.34 8.71
CA LEU A 421 -12.55 17.20 8.53
C LEU A 421 -12.06 17.88 9.82
N GLU A 422 -12.97 18.23 10.73
CA GLU A 422 -12.62 18.82 12.03
C GLU A 422 -11.83 17.81 12.88
N ASP A 423 -12.33 16.59 13.01
CA ASP A 423 -11.68 15.50 13.75
C ASP A 423 -10.30 15.14 13.17
N LEU A 424 -10.16 15.18 11.85
CA LEU A 424 -8.89 14.88 11.17
C LEU A 424 -7.84 15.99 11.33
N ASN A 425 -8.25 17.21 11.67
CA ASN A 425 -7.38 18.38 11.74
C ASN A 425 -6.93 18.71 13.18
N THR A 426 -7.38 17.94 14.18
CA THR A 426 -6.97 18.03 15.60
C THR A 426 -5.98 16.94 15.97
#